data_AF-Q21SJ3-F1
#
_entry.id   AF-Q21SJ3-F1
#
_cell.length_a   1.000
_cell.length_b   1.000
_cell.length_c   1.000
_cell.angle_alpha   90.00
_cell.angle_beta   90.00
_cell.angle_gamma   90.00
#
_symmetry.space_group_name_H-M   'P 1'
#
loop_
_entity.id
_entity.type
_entity.pdbx_description
1 polymer ?
#
loop_
_entity_poly.entity_id
_entity_poly.type
_entity_poly.pdbx_seq_one_letter_code
_entity_poly.pdbx_strand_id
1 'polypeptide(L)'
;MKFREVVSRVTGLSVPIFGAQWNPPEAECVVARRVLAFLEDRRVLFVPSEMEVPRHCVESVLRIREFLTAELGKLDAEKELPLSLRAMRAACRKFLATVETDDRHVIQFGAHQGHYASWIFNGAVGELRGVFGVHIARLAASHGLDIEGELASILPAPADER
;
A
#
# COMPACT_ATOMS: atom_id res chain seq x y z
N MET A 1 -5.77 -8.20 11.77
CA MET A 1 -5.16 -9.45 11.28
C MET A 1 -3.92 -9.73 12.12
N LYS A 2 -3.83 -10.94 12.67
CA LYS A 2 -2.68 -11.31 13.51
C LYS A 2 -1.47 -11.63 12.66
N PHE A 3 -0.26 -11.33 13.14
CA PHE A 3 1.00 -11.60 12.45
C PHE A 3 1.07 -13.04 11.88
N ARG A 4 0.62 -14.04 12.64
CA ARG A 4 0.59 -15.45 12.19
C ARG A 4 -0.24 -15.66 10.92
N GLU A 5 -1.35 -14.95 10.78
CA GLU A 5 -2.21 -14.97 9.59
C GLU A 5 -1.59 -14.18 8.43
N VAL A 6 -0.84 -13.12 8.73
CA VAL A 6 -0.08 -12.40 7.70
C VAL A 6 0.99 -13.31 7.10
N VAL A 7 1.71 -14.06 7.94
CA VAL A 7 2.76 -14.99 7.49
C VAL A 7 2.18 -16.07 6.59
N SER A 8 1.01 -16.66 6.90
CA SER A 8 0.40 -17.69 6.05
C SER A 8 -0.01 -17.18 4.67
N ARG A 9 -0.27 -15.87 4.53
CA ARG A 9 -0.57 -15.22 3.23
C ARG A 9 0.68 -14.91 2.39
N VAL A 10 1.84 -14.94 3.02
CA VAL A 10 3.12 -14.53 2.41
C VAL A 10 3.98 -15.73 1.99
N THR A 11 3.62 -16.96 2.35
CA THR A 11 4.36 -18.20 2.05
C THR A 11 4.63 -18.45 0.56
N GLY A 12 3.87 -17.83 -0.36
CA GLY A 12 4.10 -17.87 -1.81
C GLY A 12 4.90 -16.69 -2.39
N LEU A 13 5.20 -15.67 -1.58
CA LEU A 13 6.07 -14.55 -1.95
C LEU A 13 7.48 -14.87 -1.45
N SER A 14 8.52 -14.51 -2.22
CA SER A 14 9.93 -14.60 -1.79
C SER A 14 10.24 -13.53 -0.73
N VAL A 15 9.54 -13.60 0.39
CA VAL A 15 9.82 -12.85 1.60
C VAL A 15 10.68 -13.75 2.45
N PRO A 16 11.84 -13.27 2.94
CA PRO A 16 12.60 -14.04 3.91
C PRO A 16 11.77 -14.12 5.20
N ILE A 17 11.01 -15.20 5.34
CA ILE A 17 10.37 -15.57 6.60
C ILE A 17 11.51 -16.09 7.46
N PHE A 18 12.17 -15.18 8.15
CA PHE A 18 13.28 -15.53 9.02
C PHE A 18 12.73 -16.35 10.19
N GLY A 19 13.40 -17.46 10.51
CA GLY A 19 12.94 -18.47 11.47
C GLY A 19 12.79 -17.95 12.90
N ALA A 20 12.50 -18.86 13.85
CA ALA A 20 12.17 -18.58 15.26
C ALA A 20 13.17 -17.71 16.06
N GLN A 21 14.31 -17.33 15.48
CA GLN A 21 15.37 -16.51 16.09
C GLN A 21 15.57 -15.16 15.40
N TRP A 22 14.68 -14.76 14.50
CA TRP A 22 14.73 -13.45 13.85
C TRP A 22 14.43 -12.31 14.83
N ASN A 23 15.40 -11.40 14.99
CA ASN A 23 15.21 -10.17 15.74
C ASN A 23 15.53 -8.97 14.84
N PRO A 24 14.52 -8.39 14.17
CA PRO A 24 14.73 -7.27 13.27
C PRO A 24 15.27 -6.05 14.02
N PRO A 25 16.10 -5.19 13.39
CA PRO A 25 16.65 -4.01 14.05
C PRO A 25 15.54 -3.12 14.62
N GLU A 26 15.71 -2.65 15.86
CA GLU A 26 14.68 -1.86 16.57
C GLU A 26 14.28 -0.59 15.78
N ALA A 27 15.27 0.08 15.17
CA ALA A 27 15.03 1.24 14.32
C ALA A 27 14.11 0.95 13.12
N GLU A 28 14.25 -0.22 12.49
CA GLU A 28 13.40 -0.63 11.37
C GLU A 28 11.99 -0.99 11.85
N CYS A 29 11.88 -1.65 13.00
CA CYS A 29 10.58 -1.94 13.62
C CYS A 29 9.80 -0.67 13.94
N VAL A 30 10.48 0.36 14.45
CA VAL A 30 9.87 1.67 14.74
C VAL A 30 9.34 2.32 13.47
N VAL A 31 10.12 2.31 12.39
CA VAL A 31 9.69 2.86 11.09
C VAL A 31 8.54 2.05 10.50
N ALA A 32 8.62 0.72 10.52
CA ALA A 32 7.58 -0.16 10.01
C ALA A 32 6.25 0.03 10.75
N ARG A 33 6.26 0.09 12.09
CA ARG A 33 5.06 0.40 12.89
C ARG A 33 4.46 1.74 12.54
N ARG A 34 5.29 2.78 12.42
CA ARG A 34 4.82 4.13 12.05
C ARG A 34 4.23 4.16 10.65
N VAL A 35 4.80 3.40 9.70
CA VAL A 35 4.25 3.25 8.36
C VAL A 35 2.89 2.54 8.40
N LEU A 36 2.77 1.40 9.07
CA LEU A 36 1.49 0.70 9.18
C LEU A 36 0.41 1.57 9.82
N ALA A 37 0.70 2.19 10.97
CA ALA A 37 -0.23 3.07 11.66
C ALA A 37 -0.71 4.24 10.79
N PHE A 38 0.18 4.80 9.97
CA PHE A 38 -0.19 5.87 9.03
C PHE A 38 -1.09 5.37 7.89
N LEU A 39 -0.89 4.15 7.42
CA LEU A 39 -1.65 3.56 6.30
C LEU A 39 -3.00 2.98 6.74
N GLU A 40 -3.13 2.58 8.01
CA GLU A 40 -4.37 2.06 8.59
C GLU A 40 -5.52 3.10 8.55
N ASP A 41 -5.19 4.40 8.54
CA ASP A 41 -6.14 5.50 8.38
C ASP A 41 -6.32 5.98 6.92
N ARG A 42 -5.81 5.23 5.93
CA ARG A 42 -5.87 5.61 4.50
C ARG A 42 -6.94 4.85 3.76
N ARG A 43 -8.17 5.33 3.85
CA ARG A 43 -9.37 4.79 3.17
C ARG A 43 -9.18 4.45 1.70
N VAL A 44 -8.41 5.25 0.94
CA VAL A 44 -8.06 4.98 -0.47
C VAL A 44 -7.47 3.58 -0.68
N LEU A 45 -6.88 2.98 0.34
CA LEU A 45 -6.30 1.66 0.30
C LEU A 45 -7.32 0.54 0.47
N PHE A 46 -8.47 0.72 1.12
CA PHE A 46 -9.32 -0.44 1.46
C PHE A 46 -10.83 -0.22 1.23
N VAL A 47 -11.31 1.01 1.21
CA VAL A 47 -12.74 1.29 0.98
C VAL A 47 -13.11 1.00 -0.48
N PRO A 48 -14.28 0.42 -0.79
CA PRO A 48 -14.73 0.26 -2.17
C PRO A 48 -14.62 1.56 -2.97
N SER A 49 -14.04 1.51 -4.18
CA SER A 49 -13.79 2.73 -4.97
C SER A 49 -15.07 3.48 -5.34
N GLU A 50 -16.20 2.77 -5.41
CA GLU A 50 -17.55 3.32 -5.60
C GLU A 50 -18.00 4.26 -4.46
N MET A 51 -17.42 4.11 -3.26
CA MET A 51 -17.72 4.91 -2.08
C MET A 51 -16.72 6.04 -1.85
N GLU A 52 -15.76 6.22 -2.75
CA GLU A 52 -14.69 7.20 -2.61
C GLU A 52 -14.86 8.37 -3.59
N VAL A 53 -14.37 9.54 -3.18
CA VAL A 53 -14.35 10.74 -4.02
C VAL A 53 -12.97 10.83 -4.68
N PRO A 54 -12.86 10.86 -6.03
CA PRO A 54 -11.57 10.84 -6.73
C PRO A 54 -10.57 11.89 -6.22
N ARG A 55 -11.04 13.12 -5.96
CA ARG A 55 -10.21 14.20 -5.40
C ARG A 55 -9.60 13.84 -4.04
N HIS A 56 -10.38 13.18 -3.17
CA HIS A 56 -9.90 12.75 -1.85
C HIS A 56 -8.91 11.58 -1.97
N CYS A 57 -9.11 10.67 -2.93
CA CYS A 57 -8.13 9.63 -3.24
C CYS A 57 -6.80 10.23 -3.69
N VAL A 58 -6.82 11.19 -4.63
CA VAL A 58 -5.61 11.90 -5.10
C VAL A 58 -4.89 12.58 -3.94
N GLU A 59 -5.61 13.34 -3.11
CA GLU A 59 -5.03 13.96 -1.92
C GLU A 59 -4.43 12.95 -0.95
N SER A 60 -5.12 11.82 -0.72
CA SER A 60 -4.63 10.76 0.16
C SER A 60 -3.34 10.14 -0.38
N VAL A 61 -3.26 9.89 -1.70
CA VAL A 61 -2.08 9.34 -2.35
C VAL A 61 -0.89 10.33 -2.32
N LEU A 62 -1.15 11.64 -2.48
CA LEU A 62 -0.12 12.67 -2.29
C LEU A 62 0.44 12.64 -0.87
N ARG A 63 -0.43 12.62 0.15
CA ARG A 63 -0.03 12.53 1.57
C ARG A 63 0.78 11.27 1.86
N ILE A 64 0.38 10.12 1.31
CA ILE A 64 1.13 8.87 1.44
C ILE A 64 2.51 9.01 0.80
N ARG A 65 2.60 9.56 -0.42
CA ARG A 65 3.87 9.74 -1.14
C ARG A 65 4.85 10.64 -0.37
N GLU A 66 4.35 11.74 0.20
CA GLU A 66 5.13 12.66 1.03
C GLU A 66 5.64 11.95 2.29
N PHE A 67 4.75 11.28 3.02
CA PHE A 67 5.10 10.53 4.23
C PHE A 67 6.14 9.44 3.96
N LEU A 68 5.95 8.61 2.92
CA LEU A 68 6.92 7.58 2.53
C LEU A 68 8.28 8.18 2.13
N THR A 69 8.29 9.38 1.54
CA THR A 69 9.53 10.09 1.20
C THR A 69 10.27 10.54 2.45
N ALA A 70 9.54 11.06 3.45
CA ALA A 70 10.10 11.47 4.72
C ALA A 70 10.68 10.27 5.51
N GLU A 71 9.99 9.13 5.52
CA GLU A 71 10.50 7.91 6.18
C GLU A 71 11.72 7.33 5.46
N LEU A 72 11.73 7.33 4.12
CA LEU A 72 12.89 6.88 3.33
C LEU A 72 14.16 7.69 3.61
N GLY A 73 14.04 8.99 3.88
CA GLY A 73 15.18 9.84 4.22
C GLY A 73 15.86 9.50 5.55
N LYS A 74 15.22 8.66 6.39
CA LYS A 74 15.72 8.24 7.71
C LYS A 74 16.39 6.87 7.69
N LEU A 75 16.34 6.16 6.56
CA LEU A 75 16.75 4.77 6.43
C LEU A 75 18.03 4.60 5.63
N ASP A 76 18.77 3.55 5.94
CA ASP A 76 19.91 3.09 5.14
C ASP A 76 19.44 2.38 3.87
N ALA A 77 20.08 2.67 2.74
CA ALA A 77 19.54 2.41 1.41
C ALA A 77 19.52 0.93 0.99
N GLU A 78 20.34 0.08 1.61
CA GLU A 78 20.61 -1.30 1.19
C GLU A 78 19.68 -2.35 1.82
N LYS A 79 18.71 -1.92 2.63
CA LYS A 79 17.84 -2.83 3.39
C LYS A 79 16.46 -3.07 2.74
N GLU A 80 15.83 -4.16 3.15
CA GLU A 80 14.53 -4.64 2.66
C GLU A 80 13.36 -3.65 2.88
N LEU A 81 13.31 -3.02 4.06
CA LEU A 81 12.33 -1.99 4.40
C LEU A 81 12.34 -0.80 3.40
N PRO A 82 13.48 -0.14 3.15
CA PRO A 82 13.57 0.91 2.14
C PRO A 82 13.16 0.46 0.74
N LEU A 83 13.48 -0.78 0.33
CA LEU A 83 13.02 -1.31 -0.97
C LEU A 83 11.50 -1.35 -1.05
N SER A 84 10.84 -1.82 0.01
CA SER A 84 9.37 -1.86 0.09
C SER A 84 8.76 -0.45 0.09
N LEU A 85 9.33 0.49 0.85
CA LEU A 85 8.85 1.89 0.85
C LEU A 85 9.05 2.56 -0.51
N ARG A 86 10.16 2.29 -1.22
CA ARG A 86 10.41 2.80 -2.58
C ARG A 86 9.39 2.28 -3.58
N ALA A 87 9.04 1.01 -3.51
CA ALA A 87 8.06 0.38 -4.38
C ALA A 87 6.66 0.97 -4.16
N MET A 88 6.22 1.10 -2.89
CA MET A 88 4.96 1.79 -2.56
C MET A 88 4.96 3.24 -3.05
N ARG A 89 6.05 3.99 -2.84
CA ARG A 89 6.19 5.36 -3.35
C ARG A 89 6.17 5.43 -4.88
N ALA A 90 6.69 4.42 -5.58
CA ALA A 90 6.62 4.32 -7.03
C ALA A 90 5.18 4.07 -7.50
N ALA A 91 4.43 3.21 -6.82
CA ALA A 91 3.01 3.00 -7.11
C ALA A 91 2.19 4.28 -6.91
N CYS A 92 2.49 5.09 -5.88
CA CYS A 92 1.86 6.42 -5.74
C CYS A 92 2.14 7.31 -6.95
N ARG A 93 3.39 7.37 -7.43
CA ARG A 93 3.72 8.17 -8.63
C ARG A 93 3.00 7.66 -9.87
N LYS A 94 2.92 6.34 -10.05
CA LYS A 94 2.20 5.75 -11.17
C LYS A 94 0.71 6.10 -11.12
N PHE A 95 0.07 5.94 -9.97
CA PHE A 95 -1.33 6.34 -9.76
C PHE A 95 -1.55 7.80 -10.16
N LEU A 96 -0.75 8.73 -9.60
CA LEU A 96 -0.86 10.16 -9.88
C LEU A 96 -0.66 10.48 -11.36
N ALA A 97 0.35 9.90 -12.01
CA ALA A 97 0.56 10.08 -13.44
C ALA A 97 -0.62 9.58 -14.28
N THR A 98 -1.19 8.41 -13.94
CA THR A 98 -2.34 7.84 -14.66
C THR A 98 -3.58 8.72 -14.54
N VAL A 99 -3.88 9.25 -13.36
CA VAL A 99 -5.08 10.09 -13.15
C VAL A 99 -4.87 11.53 -13.64
N GLU A 100 -3.65 12.09 -13.57
CA GLU A 100 -3.33 13.42 -14.12
C GLU A 100 -3.34 13.44 -15.65
N THR A 101 -3.00 12.33 -16.32
CA THR A 101 -3.14 12.24 -17.78
C THR A 101 -4.60 12.32 -18.24
N ASP A 102 -5.55 12.05 -17.34
CA ASP A 102 -6.99 12.09 -17.57
C ASP A 102 -7.59 13.50 -17.42
N ASP A 103 -6.95 14.36 -16.61
CA ASP A 103 -7.42 15.73 -16.28
C ASP A 103 -7.39 16.73 -17.46
N ARG A 104 -6.92 16.33 -18.65
CA ARG A 104 -6.96 17.22 -19.83
C ARG A 104 -8.36 17.40 -20.41
N HIS A 105 -9.35 16.67 -19.92
CA HIS A 105 -10.75 16.87 -20.28
C HIS A 105 -11.61 16.99 -19.03
N VAL A 106 -12.07 18.21 -18.73
CA VAL A 106 -13.19 18.42 -17.80
C VAL A 106 -14.41 17.82 -18.46
N ILE A 107 -14.95 16.70 -17.94
CA ILE A 107 -16.19 16.17 -18.51
C ILE A 107 -17.23 15.78 -17.46
N GLN A 108 -18.48 16.09 -17.82
CA GLN A 108 -19.58 16.50 -16.95
C GLN A 108 -20.67 15.41 -16.81
N PHE A 109 -20.40 14.16 -17.23
CA PHE A 109 -21.38 13.06 -17.22
C PHE A 109 -20.74 11.72 -16.82
N GLY A 110 -21.48 10.85 -16.12
CA GLY A 110 -20.99 9.66 -15.40
C GLY A 110 -20.32 8.52 -16.20
N ALA A 111 -20.17 8.67 -17.51
CA ALA A 111 -19.39 7.80 -18.38
C ALA A 111 -18.02 8.40 -18.78
N HIS A 112 -17.66 9.57 -18.24
CA HIS A 112 -16.43 10.26 -18.60
C HIS A 112 -15.30 10.06 -17.60
N GLN A 113 -14.10 10.03 -18.17
CA GLN A 113 -12.80 10.26 -17.56
C GLN A 113 -12.86 11.39 -16.51
N GLY A 114 -12.41 11.10 -15.28
CA GLY A 114 -12.58 11.96 -14.09
C GLY A 114 -13.77 11.64 -13.16
N HIS A 115 -14.72 10.76 -13.56
CA HIS A 115 -15.77 10.25 -12.67
C HIS A 115 -15.26 9.08 -11.82
N TYR A 116 -15.84 8.83 -10.63
CA TYR A 116 -15.51 7.64 -9.80
C TYR A 116 -15.74 6.31 -10.54
N ALA A 117 -16.54 6.34 -11.61
CA ALA A 117 -16.79 5.22 -12.51
C ALA A 117 -15.86 5.15 -13.75
N SER A 118 -14.79 5.97 -13.83
CA SER A 118 -13.82 5.79 -14.90
C SER A 118 -13.07 4.47 -14.69
N TRP A 119 -13.10 3.59 -15.70
CA TRP A 119 -12.39 2.31 -15.67
C TRP A 119 -10.88 2.51 -15.41
N ILE A 120 -10.33 3.64 -15.85
CA ILE A 120 -8.94 4.03 -15.62
C ILE A 120 -8.68 4.31 -14.13
N PHE A 121 -9.54 5.10 -13.49
CA PHE A 121 -9.38 5.42 -12.07
C PHE A 121 -9.50 4.17 -11.20
N ASN A 122 -10.52 3.35 -11.44
CA ASN A 122 -10.72 2.09 -10.71
C ASN A 122 -9.55 1.12 -10.92
N GLY A 123 -9.05 1.00 -12.16
CA GLY A 123 -7.86 0.22 -12.46
C GLY A 123 -6.61 0.74 -11.73
N ALA A 124 -6.42 2.06 -11.68
CA ALA A 124 -5.29 2.68 -10.99
C ALA A 124 -5.35 2.48 -9.47
N VAL A 125 -6.55 2.58 -8.85
CA VAL A 125 -6.76 2.26 -7.43
C VAL A 125 -6.47 0.78 -7.17
N GLY A 126 -6.99 -0.12 -8.00
CA GLY A 126 -6.74 -1.56 -7.87
C GLY A 126 -5.26 -1.91 -7.94
N GLU A 127 -4.53 -1.32 -8.90
CA GLU A 127 -3.09 -1.52 -9.01
C GLU A 127 -2.32 -0.98 -7.79
N LEU A 128 -2.65 0.24 -7.35
CA LEU A 128 -2.07 0.84 -6.14
C LEU A 128 -2.24 -0.10 -4.94
N ARG A 129 -3.45 -0.62 -4.73
CA ARG A 129 -3.78 -1.55 -3.65
C ARG A 129 -3.02 -2.87 -3.76
N GLY A 130 -2.89 -3.43 -4.96
CA GLY A 130 -2.13 -4.65 -5.18
C GLY A 130 -0.66 -4.50 -4.77
N VAL A 131 0.00 -3.41 -5.18
CA VAL A 131 1.39 -3.13 -4.79
C VAL A 131 1.51 -2.90 -3.27
N PHE A 132 0.63 -2.10 -2.70
CA PHE A 132 0.62 -1.84 -1.26
C PHE A 132 0.41 -3.13 -0.46
N GLY A 133 -0.54 -3.97 -0.85
CA GLY A 133 -0.85 -5.24 -0.21
C GLY A 133 0.37 -6.15 -0.09
N VAL A 134 1.12 -6.34 -1.18
CA VAL A 134 2.34 -7.15 -1.20
C VAL A 134 3.40 -6.59 -0.24
N HIS A 135 3.65 -5.28 -0.29
CA HIS A 135 4.70 -4.66 0.54
C HIS A 135 4.31 -4.53 2.00
N ILE A 136 3.04 -4.27 2.33
CA ILE A 136 2.52 -4.29 3.70
C ILE A 136 2.65 -5.70 4.28
N ALA A 137 2.29 -6.74 3.52
CA ALA A 137 2.42 -8.12 3.96
C ALA A 137 3.89 -8.47 4.23
N ARG A 138 4.81 -8.06 3.33
CA ARG A 138 6.26 -8.24 3.52
C ARG A 138 6.76 -7.53 4.78
N LEU A 139 6.35 -6.28 5.01
CA LEU A 139 6.75 -5.48 6.17
C LEU A 139 6.26 -6.07 7.49
N ALA A 140 4.99 -6.46 7.55
CA ALA A 140 4.40 -7.05 8.74
C ALA A 140 5.05 -8.42 9.04
N ALA A 141 5.27 -9.24 8.01
CA ALA A 141 5.94 -10.53 8.14
C ALA A 141 7.41 -10.40 8.57
N SER A 142 8.16 -9.45 8.02
CA SER A 142 9.58 -9.25 8.36
C SER A 142 9.81 -8.60 9.72
N HIS A 143 8.78 -7.99 10.31
CA HIS A 143 8.92 -7.22 11.56
C HIS A 143 8.04 -7.72 12.71
N GLY A 144 7.33 -8.83 12.52
CA GLY A 144 6.50 -9.41 13.60
C GLY A 144 5.30 -8.53 13.97
N LEU A 145 4.74 -7.78 13.01
CA LEU A 145 3.70 -6.79 13.27
C LEU A 145 2.31 -7.33 12.93
N ASP A 146 1.34 -6.99 13.78
CA ASP A 146 -0.09 -7.13 13.47
C ASP A 146 -0.51 -6.01 12.50
N ILE A 147 -1.60 -6.23 11.77
CA ILE A 147 -2.21 -5.21 10.88
C ILE A 147 -3.62 -4.95 11.37
N GLU A 148 -3.97 -3.69 11.61
CA GLU A 148 -5.27 -3.31 12.14
C GLU A 148 -6.27 -2.91 11.04
N GLY A 149 -7.54 -2.91 11.41
CA GLY A 149 -8.64 -2.42 10.58
C GLY A 149 -8.80 -3.12 9.22
N GLU A 150 -9.37 -2.37 8.28
CA GLU A 150 -9.67 -2.82 6.93
C GLU A 150 -8.44 -2.85 6.01
N LEU A 151 -7.29 -2.34 6.45
CA LEU A 151 -6.04 -2.41 5.68
C LEU A 151 -5.63 -3.86 5.38
N ALA A 152 -6.05 -4.81 6.22
CA ALA A 152 -5.83 -6.22 5.99
C ALA A 152 -6.55 -6.78 4.73
N SER A 153 -7.56 -6.08 4.21
CA SER A 153 -8.36 -6.52 3.05
C SER A 153 -7.59 -6.47 1.72
N ILE A 154 -6.54 -5.65 1.62
CA ILE A 154 -5.71 -5.57 0.41
C ILE A 154 -4.52 -6.52 0.40
N LEU A 155 -4.31 -7.27 1.48
CA LEU A 155 -3.24 -8.25 1.51
C LEU A 155 -3.52 -9.37 0.49
N PRO A 156 -2.46 -9.97 -0.09
CA PRO A 156 -2.61 -11.13 -0.96
C PRO A 156 -3.47 -12.20 -0.29
N ALA A 157 -4.33 -12.85 -1.09
CA ALA A 157 -5.04 -14.04 -0.65
C ALA A 157 -4.04 -15.13 -0.21
N PRO A 158 -4.39 -15.95 0.80
CA PRO A 158 -3.57 -17.06 1.22
C PRO A 158 -3.29 -18.02 0.06
N ALA A 159 -2.12 -18.67 0.09
CA ALA A 159 -1.67 -19.53 -1.00
C ALA A 159 -2.62 -20.71 -1.28
N ASP A 160 -3.37 -21.16 -0.27
CA ASP A 160 -4.27 -22.32 -0.33
C ASP A 160 -5.63 -22.02 -0.98
N GLU A 161 -5.91 -20.76 -1.35
CA GLU A 161 -7.17 -20.31 -1.97
C GLU A 161 -7.02 -19.91 -3.46
N ARG A 162 -5.92 -20.30 -4.12
CA ARG A 162 -5.65 -19.98 -5.55
C ARG A 162 -5.78 -21.17 -6.48
#